data_AF-A0A0H3DPE8-F1
#
_entry.id   AF-A0A0H3DPE8-F1
#
_cell.length_a   1.000
_cell.length_b   1.000
_cell.length_c   1.000
_cell.angle_alpha   90.00
_cell.angle_beta   90.00
_cell.angle_gamma   90.00
#
_symmetry.space_group_name_H-M   'P 1'
#
loop_
_entity.id
_entity.type
_entity.pdbx_description
1 polymer ?
#
loop_
_entity_poly.entity_id
_entity_poly.type
_entity_poly.pdbx_seq_one_letter_code
_entity_poly.pdbx_strand_id
1 'polypeptide(L)'
;MRKKRLLSRISFSSLFLLCGTVLSAYTGIQADLRNLIKETTKKDIDVYKAIKTTEGKKNIITSLKKSYEVNPKDTTKLLLDAWKQSFEKGELGIPDLDFEDVIYPKTSEPFKFERKVDHFQMTYQSFKGLSIEAKLSYNFNWFGDYSSGGFTAKKGDKHYFDLFLKIKSNSDPKKQFTTEKFLTKEEKNKVNGKEITRNLEWIEFSASLSWLIKGKDDVSQKSVKQFLSSYANNTSGYSRDINLFIYLEYLIK
;
A
#
# COMPACT_ATOMS: atom_id res chain seq x y z
N MET A 1 26.97 24.77 -33.64
CA MET A 1 27.83 23.63 -34.06
C MET A 1 28.01 22.67 -32.88
N ARG A 2 27.96 21.36 -33.19
CA ARG A 2 28.24 20.16 -32.37
C ARG A 2 29.54 20.31 -31.53
N LYS A 3 29.72 19.65 -30.37
CA LYS A 3 29.85 18.18 -30.24
C LYS A 3 29.62 17.64 -28.81
N LYS A 4 29.13 16.39 -28.80
CA LYS A 4 28.87 15.45 -27.70
C LYS A 4 30.16 14.97 -26.99
N ARG A 5 30.00 14.56 -25.72
CA ARG A 5 30.49 13.33 -25.05
C ARG A 5 29.41 13.02 -23.98
N LEU A 6 28.65 11.92 -23.90
CA LEU A 6 28.76 10.47 -24.12
C LEU A 6 29.67 9.71 -23.13
N LEU A 7 29.00 8.86 -22.32
CA LEU A 7 29.45 7.76 -21.43
C LEU A 7 29.97 8.17 -20.03
N SER A 8 29.61 7.56 -18.90
CA SER A 8 29.19 6.17 -18.57
C SER A 8 28.25 6.19 -17.33
N ARG A 9 27.05 5.60 -17.29
CA ARG A 9 26.67 4.19 -17.02
C ARG A 9 27.31 3.56 -15.76
N ILE A 10 26.41 3.11 -14.85
CA ILE A 10 26.54 2.07 -13.80
C ILE A 10 27.15 2.52 -12.45
N SER A 11 26.29 2.62 -11.43
CA SER A 11 26.56 2.59 -9.97
C SER A 11 25.40 3.35 -9.30
N PHE A 12 24.28 2.76 -8.89
CA PHE A 12 24.15 1.76 -7.83
C PHE A 12 22.97 0.82 -8.14
N SER A 13 23.24 -0.24 -8.90
CA SER A 13 22.35 -1.41 -9.02
C SER A 13 22.72 -2.49 -7.99
N SER A 14 23.62 -2.18 -7.06
CA SER A 14 24.22 -3.15 -6.13
C SER A 14 24.03 -2.70 -4.68
N LEU A 15 22.78 -2.63 -4.23
CA LEU A 15 22.44 -2.78 -2.80
C LEU A 15 21.05 -3.39 -2.59
N PHE A 16 20.58 -4.19 -3.55
CA PHE A 16 19.34 -4.98 -3.45
C PHE A 16 19.55 -6.48 -3.69
N LEU A 17 20.80 -6.96 -3.67
CA LEU A 17 21.16 -8.34 -3.99
C LEU A 17 21.27 -9.29 -2.77
N LEU A 18 20.55 -9.01 -1.67
CA LEU A 18 20.47 -9.91 -0.51
C LEU A 18 19.04 -10.10 0.04
N CYS A 19 18.01 -9.86 -0.78
CA CYS A 19 16.71 -10.50 -0.60
C CYS A 19 16.62 -11.65 -1.62
N GLY A 20 17.36 -12.72 -1.34
CA GLY A 20 17.36 -13.94 -2.14
C GLY A 20 15.96 -14.54 -2.25
N THR A 21 15.59 -14.86 -3.48
CA THR A 21 14.58 -15.86 -3.88
C THR A 21 13.16 -15.68 -3.35
N VAL A 22 12.41 -14.74 -3.94
CA VAL A 22 10.98 -14.98 -4.27
C VAL A 22 10.61 -14.52 -5.69
N LEU A 23 11.47 -13.76 -6.39
CA LEU A 23 11.10 -12.99 -7.60
C LEU A 23 10.63 -13.76 -8.86
N SER A 24 10.47 -15.09 -8.85
CA SER A 24 10.08 -15.86 -10.04
C SER A 24 8.57 -16.04 -10.26
N ALA A 25 7.67 -15.30 -9.58
CA ALA A 25 6.22 -15.43 -9.79
C ALA A 25 5.45 -14.09 -10.02
N TYR A 26 6.15 -12.95 -10.12
CA TYR A 26 5.53 -11.62 -10.01
C TYR A 26 4.92 -11.04 -11.30
N THR A 27 4.82 -11.82 -12.38
CA THR A 27 4.13 -11.43 -13.64
C THR A 27 2.73 -12.03 -13.77
N GLY A 28 2.28 -12.83 -12.80
CA GLY A 28 1.04 -13.60 -12.87
C GLY A 28 -0.24 -12.77 -12.67
N ILE A 29 -0.24 -11.74 -11.82
CA ILE A 29 -1.47 -11.06 -11.36
C ILE A 29 -2.33 -10.53 -12.51
N GLN A 30 -1.72 -9.98 -13.56
CA GLN A 30 -2.45 -9.50 -14.73
C GLN A 30 -3.15 -10.67 -15.47
N ALA A 31 -2.44 -11.77 -15.68
CA ALA A 31 -2.97 -12.96 -16.33
C ALA A 31 -4.03 -13.65 -15.46
N ASP A 32 -3.79 -13.76 -14.16
CA ASP A 32 -4.70 -14.35 -13.19
C ASP A 32 -6.00 -13.55 -13.12
N LEU A 33 -5.93 -12.21 -13.07
CA LEU A 33 -7.10 -11.34 -13.13
C LEU A 33 -7.90 -11.56 -14.42
N ARG A 34 -7.20 -11.58 -15.57
CA ARG A 34 -7.84 -11.78 -16.88
C ARG A 34 -8.52 -13.15 -16.95
N ASN A 35 -7.85 -14.21 -16.50
CA ASN A 35 -8.37 -15.58 -16.50
C ASN A 35 -9.58 -15.70 -15.57
N LEU A 36 -9.48 -15.19 -14.34
CA LEU A 36 -10.59 -15.18 -13.38
C LEU A 36 -11.83 -14.48 -13.96
N ILE A 37 -11.65 -13.31 -14.59
CA ILE A 37 -12.76 -12.59 -15.23
C ILE A 37 -13.30 -13.37 -16.43
N LYS A 38 -12.45 -13.98 -17.25
CA LYS A 38 -12.85 -14.76 -18.42
C LYS A 38 -13.65 -16.01 -18.04
N GLU A 39 -13.22 -16.73 -17.01
CA GLU A 39 -13.89 -17.94 -16.53
C GLU A 39 -15.32 -17.65 -16.04
N THR A 40 -15.48 -16.53 -15.34
CA THR A 40 -16.73 -16.15 -14.65
C THR A 40 -17.68 -15.35 -15.54
N THR A 41 -17.17 -14.44 -16.36
CA THR A 41 -17.99 -13.55 -17.22
C THR A 41 -18.09 -14.00 -18.67
N LYS A 42 -17.28 -14.98 -19.08
CA LYS A 42 -17.07 -15.41 -20.49
C LYS A 42 -16.58 -14.29 -21.41
N LYS A 43 -16.16 -13.16 -20.85
CA LYS A 43 -15.57 -12.04 -21.59
C LYS A 43 -14.07 -12.04 -21.43
N ASP A 44 -13.39 -11.94 -22.56
CA ASP A 44 -11.95 -11.69 -22.57
C ASP A 44 -11.71 -10.18 -22.56
N ILE A 45 -11.04 -9.66 -21.53
CA ILE A 45 -10.80 -8.24 -21.37
C ILE A 45 -9.30 -7.92 -21.39
N ASP A 46 -8.95 -6.83 -22.07
CA ASP A 46 -7.61 -6.24 -22.00
C ASP A 46 -7.51 -5.43 -20.69
N VAL A 47 -7.16 -6.13 -19.60
CA VAL A 47 -7.05 -5.54 -18.26
C VAL A 47 -6.08 -4.36 -18.21
N TYR A 48 -5.02 -4.37 -19.03
CA TYR A 48 -4.02 -3.31 -19.10
C TYR A 48 -4.58 -2.01 -19.69
N LYS A 49 -5.43 -2.12 -20.73
CA LYS A 49 -6.14 -0.95 -21.26
C LYS A 49 -7.27 -0.52 -20.34
N ALA A 50 -8.04 -1.47 -19.82
CA ALA A 50 -9.21 -1.18 -18.99
C ALA A 50 -8.83 -0.46 -17.68
N ILE A 51 -7.72 -0.82 -17.02
CA ILE A 51 -7.32 -0.18 -15.76
C ILE A 51 -6.98 1.31 -15.91
N LYS A 52 -6.71 1.79 -17.13
CA LYS A 52 -6.34 3.19 -17.41
C LYS A 52 -7.53 4.13 -17.52
N THR A 53 -8.76 3.61 -17.64
CA THR A 53 -9.97 4.43 -17.77
C THR A 53 -10.92 4.19 -16.61
N THR A 54 -11.65 5.22 -16.20
CA THR A 54 -12.69 5.12 -15.16
C THR A 54 -13.70 4.03 -15.49
N GLU A 55 -14.22 4.02 -16.72
CA GLU A 55 -15.19 3.01 -17.16
C GLU A 55 -14.59 1.60 -17.14
N GLY A 56 -13.33 1.44 -17.58
CA GLY A 56 -12.65 0.15 -17.53
C GLY A 56 -12.42 -0.34 -16.09
N LYS A 57 -12.07 0.55 -15.16
CA LYS A 57 -11.95 0.21 -13.72
C LYS A 57 -13.28 -0.26 -13.12
N LYS A 58 -14.38 0.46 -13.40
CA LYS A 58 -15.73 0.05 -12.97
C LYS A 58 -16.10 -1.33 -13.52
N ASN A 59 -15.79 -1.60 -14.78
CA ASN A 59 -16.03 -2.90 -15.41
C ASN A 59 -15.18 -4.01 -14.78
N ILE A 60 -13.91 -3.75 -14.44
CA ILE A 60 -13.05 -4.70 -13.71
C ILE A 60 -13.64 -5.01 -12.33
N ILE A 61 -13.98 -3.99 -11.53
CA ILE A 61 -14.56 -4.19 -10.18
C ILE A 61 -15.88 -4.97 -10.26
N THR A 62 -16.75 -4.62 -11.22
CA THR A 62 -18.03 -5.33 -11.43
C THR A 62 -17.79 -6.79 -11.81
N SER A 63 -16.77 -7.08 -12.63
CA SER A 63 -16.41 -8.44 -13.01
C SER A 63 -15.80 -9.22 -11.85
N LEU A 64 -14.98 -8.57 -11.02
CA LEU A 64 -14.45 -9.14 -9.79
C LEU A 64 -15.54 -9.44 -8.76
N LYS A 65 -16.56 -8.57 -8.64
CA LYS A 65 -17.73 -8.83 -7.80
C LYS A 65 -18.43 -10.14 -8.21
N LYS A 66 -18.72 -10.29 -9.51
CA LYS A 66 -19.30 -11.52 -10.07
C LYS A 66 -18.38 -12.73 -9.86
N SER A 67 -17.07 -12.53 -10.01
CA SER A 67 -16.08 -13.58 -9.75
C SER A 67 -16.11 -14.02 -8.30
N TYR A 68 -16.28 -13.10 -7.35
CA TYR A 68 -16.38 -13.42 -5.93
C TYR A 68 -17.68 -14.15 -5.59
N GLU A 69 -18.80 -13.81 -6.24
CA GLU A 69 -20.08 -14.51 -6.08
C GLU A 69 -20.00 -15.98 -6.51
N VAL A 70 -19.28 -16.27 -7.60
CA VAL A 70 -19.17 -17.62 -8.17
C VAL A 70 -17.99 -18.40 -7.56
N ASN A 71 -16.86 -17.74 -7.35
CA ASN A 71 -15.61 -18.31 -6.89
C ASN A 71 -14.94 -17.37 -5.85
N PRO A 72 -15.48 -17.34 -4.61
CA PRO A 72 -14.99 -16.45 -3.56
C PRO A 72 -13.55 -16.75 -3.15
N LYS A 73 -13.14 -18.02 -3.20
CA LYS A 73 -11.80 -18.47 -2.80
C LYS A 73 -10.73 -17.88 -3.72
N ASP A 74 -10.86 -18.07 -5.03
CA ASP A 74 -9.83 -17.64 -5.97
C ASP A 74 -9.83 -16.12 -6.15
N THR A 75 -11.02 -15.49 -6.07
CA THR A 75 -11.11 -14.02 -6.07
C THR A 75 -10.46 -13.42 -4.82
N THR A 76 -10.68 -14.01 -3.64
CA THR A 76 -9.99 -13.59 -2.41
C THR A 76 -8.49 -13.74 -2.55
N LYS A 77 -8.04 -14.90 -3.06
CA LYS A 77 -6.62 -15.18 -3.27
C LYS A 77 -5.97 -14.14 -4.19
N LEU A 78 -6.56 -13.84 -5.34
CA LEU A 78 -6.04 -12.83 -6.28
C LEU A 78 -5.86 -11.46 -5.61
N LEU A 79 -6.88 -10.99 -4.88
CA LEU A 79 -6.86 -9.69 -4.21
C LEU A 79 -5.79 -9.62 -3.12
N LEU A 80 -5.66 -10.68 -2.31
CA LEU A 80 -4.64 -10.76 -1.26
C LEU A 80 -3.22 -10.95 -1.80
N ASP A 81 -3.05 -11.72 -2.88
CA ASP A 81 -1.77 -11.85 -3.57
C ASP A 81 -1.34 -10.52 -4.17
N ALA A 82 -2.27 -9.77 -4.79
CA ALA A 82 -1.98 -8.43 -5.30
C ALA A 82 -1.55 -7.47 -4.17
N TRP A 83 -2.24 -7.50 -3.03
CA TRP A 83 -1.83 -6.72 -1.87
C TRP A 83 -0.45 -7.12 -1.37
N LYS A 84 -0.20 -8.42 -1.14
CA LYS A 84 1.10 -8.95 -0.68
C LYS A 84 2.23 -8.53 -1.62
N GLN A 85 2.08 -8.76 -2.92
CA GLN A 85 3.11 -8.42 -3.91
C GLN A 85 3.38 -6.91 -3.96
N SER A 86 2.35 -6.08 -3.84
CA SER A 86 2.51 -4.62 -3.79
C SER A 86 3.28 -4.18 -2.54
N PHE A 87 3.00 -4.83 -1.41
CA PHE A 87 3.66 -4.54 -0.14
C PHE A 87 5.15 -4.95 -0.18
N GLU A 88 5.45 -6.14 -0.71
CA GLU A 88 6.82 -6.67 -0.87
C GLU A 88 7.66 -5.86 -1.86
N LYS A 89 7.07 -5.28 -2.91
CA LYS A 89 7.76 -4.36 -3.83
C LYS A 89 8.19 -3.05 -3.17
N GLY A 90 7.70 -2.75 -1.95
CA GLY A 90 8.11 -1.55 -1.23
C GLY A 90 7.40 -0.27 -1.68
N GLU A 91 6.47 -0.36 -2.65
CA GLU A 91 5.94 0.82 -3.36
C GLU A 91 4.50 1.21 -2.96
N LEU A 92 3.75 0.35 -2.27
CA LEU A 92 2.47 0.73 -1.66
C LEU A 92 2.42 0.29 -0.19
N GLY A 93 2.41 1.26 0.73
CA GLY A 93 2.13 1.06 2.14
C GLY A 93 0.64 0.85 2.44
N ILE A 94 0.28 0.96 3.72
CA ILE A 94 -1.12 1.14 4.14
C ILE A 94 -1.34 2.64 4.24
N PRO A 95 -2.28 3.24 3.47
CA PRO A 95 -2.45 4.70 3.35
C PRO A 95 -2.82 5.49 4.62
N ASP A 96 -2.67 4.94 5.82
CA ASP A 96 -2.69 5.70 7.09
C ASP A 96 -1.86 5.08 8.21
N LEU A 97 -0.96 4.18 7.83
CA LEU A 97 0.41 4.25 8.35
C LEU A 97 1.20 5.30 7.54
N ASP A 98 0.52 6.36 7.08
CA ASP A 98 1.07 7.46 6.30
C ASP A 98 1.98 8.31 7.18
N PHE A 99 3.18 7.77 7.43
CA PHE A 99 4.41 8.55 7.32
C PHE A 99 4.67 8.96 5.85
N GLU A 100 3.84 8.45 4.93
CA GLU A 100 3.95 8.33 3.48
C GLU A 100 3.12 9.40 2.72
N ASP A 101 2.41 10.34 3.38
CA ASP A 101 1.98 11.60 2.74
C ASP A 101 3.19 12.49 2.31
N VAL A 102 4.40 11.98 2.54
CA VAL A 102 5.72 12.46 2.13
C VAL A 102 6.35 11.53 1.06
N ILE A 103 5.57 10.81 0.25
CA ILE A 103 6.10 9.95 -0.84
C ILE A 103 6.72 10.76 -2.00
N TYR A 104 6.51 12.08 -2.06
CA TYR A 104 7.21 12.92 -3.03
C TYR A 104 8.00 14.02 -2.33
N PRO A 105 9.29 13.80 -2.01
CA PRO A 105 10.16 14.91 -1.72
C PRO A 105 10.18 15.85 -2.91
N LYS A 106 9.40 16.93 -2.81
CA LYS A 106 9.81 18.17 -3.46
C LYS A 106 11.20 18.46 -2.90
N THR A 107 12.09 18.94 -3.74
CA THR A 107 13.49 19.27 -3.38
C THR A 107 13.64 20.27 -2.23
N SER A 108 12.52 20.77 -1.67
CA SER A 108 12.40 21.62 -0.49
C SER A 108 12.10 20.87 0.83
N GLU A 109 12.02 19.54 0.86
CA GLU A 109 11.64 18.82 2.09
C GLU A 109 12.79 18.71 3.11
N PRO A 110 12.50 18.90 4.41
CA PRO A 110 13.52 18.93 5.45
C PRO A 110 14.13 17.56 5.75
N PHE A 111 13.61 16.46 5.19
CA PHE A 111 14.20 15.12 5.31
C PHE A 111 13.80 14.19 4.16
N LYS A 112 14.53 13.08 4.00
CA LYS A 112 14.16 11.91 3.17
C LYS A 112 13.94 10.69 4.06
N PHE A 113 12.89 9.96 3.73
CA PHE A 113 12.53 8.70 4.34
C PHE A 113 12.85 7.51 3.43
N GLU A 114 13.38 6.44 4.01
CA GLU A 114 13.62 5.17 3.33
C GLU A 114 12.97 4.05 4.13
N ARG A 115 12.15 3.24 3.47
CA ARG A 115 11.46 2.08 4.04
C ARG A 115 12.05 0.79 3.51
N LYS A 116 12.16 -0.21 4.37
CA LYS A 116 12.50 -1.59 4.01
C LYS A 116 11.54 -2.56 4.70
N VAL A 117 10.99 -3.50 3.94
CA VAL A 117 10.23 -4.63 4.51
C VAL A 117 11.25 -5.68 4.96
N ASP A 118 11.40 -5.88 6.27
CA ASP A 118 12.28 -6.92 6.80
C ASP A 118 11.57 -8.25 6.97
N HIS A 119 10.28 -8.21 7.29
CA HIS A 119 9.45 -9.39 7.47
C HIS A 119 8.04 -9.08 7.01
N PHE A 120 7.43 -10.02 6.29
CA PHE A 120 6.02 -9.99 5.93
C PHE A 120 5.47 -11.42 5.87
N GLN A 121 4.58 -11.73 6.79
CA GLN A 121 3.88 -13.00 6.85
C GLN A 121 2.38 -12.75 6.74
N MET A 122 1.76 -13.29 5.70
CA MET A 122 0.32 -13.25 5.48
C MET A 122 -0.22 -14.68 5.54
N THR A 123 -1.18 -14.92 6.42
CA THR A 123 -1.89 -16.18 6.57
C THR A 123 -3.38 -15.94 6.32
N TYR A 124 -4.01 -16.74 5.47
CA TYR A 124 -5.43 -16.58 5.17
C TYR A 124 -6.08 -17.90 4.73
N GLN A 125 -7.35 -18.07 5.10
CA GLN A 125 -8.28 -19.05 4.49
C GLN A 125 -9.36 -18.35 3.67
N SER A 126 -9.75 -17.15 4.10
CA SER A 126 -10.70 -16.23 3.49
C SER A 126 -10.41 -14.82 4.01
N PHE A 127 -11.13 -13.80 3.54
CA PHE A 127 -11.04 -12.45 4.11
C PHE A 127 -11.34 -12.40 5.62
N LYS A 128 -12.21 -13.28 6.13
CA LYS A 128 -12.51 -13.37 7.57
C LYS A 128 -11.36 -13.99 8.36
N GLY A 129 -10.66 -14.96 7.79
CA GLY A 129 -9.53 -15.65 8.39
C GLY A 129 -8.17 -14.99 8.13
N LEU A 130 -8.13 -13.75 7.63
CA LEU A 130 -6.89 -13.05 7.32
C LEU A 130 -6.16 -12.61 8.59
N SER A 131 -4.87 -12.92 8.64
CA SER A 131 -3.91 -12.37 9.61
C SER A 131 -2.60 -12.03 8.89
N ILE A 132 -2.07 -10.85 9.15
CA ILE A 132 -0.79 -10.38 8.62
C ILE A 132 0.06 -9.94 9.80
N GLU A 133 1.32 -10.36 9.81
CA GLU A 133 2.36 -9.84 10.68
C GLU A 133 3.50 -9.30 9.81
N ALA A 134 3.92 -8.06 10.06
CA ALA A 134 4.96 -7.41 9.28
C ALA A 134 5.92 -6.64 10.17
N LYS A 135 7.19 -6.58 9.75
CA LYS A 135 8.21 -5.70 10.30
C LYS A 135 8.71 -4.78 9.20
N LEU A 136 8.52 -3.49 9.40
CA LEU A 136 9.01 -2.43 8.51
C LEU A 136 10.14 -1.67 9.20
N SER A 137 11.30 -1.65 8.57
CA SER A 137 12.43 -0.81 8.94
C SER A 137 12.33 0.53 8.25
N TYR A 138 12.59 1.60 8.99
CA TYR A 138 12.64 2.95 8.46
C TYR A 138 13.93 3.67 8.80
N ASN A 139 14.40 4.49 7.85
CA ASN A 139 15.55 5.38 7.98
C ASN A 139 15.14 6.81 7.57
N PHE A 140 15.26 7.76 8.50
CA PHE A 140 14.89 9.16 8.31
C PHE A 140 16.19 9.96 8.24
N ASN A 141 16.45 10.63 7.12
CA ASN A 141 17.67 11.41 6.89
C ASN A 141 17.32 12.91 6.76
N TRP A 142 17.79 13.75 7.67
CA TRP A 142 17.41 15.17 7.72
C TRP A 142 18.33 16.06 6.87
N PHE A 143 17.74 16.92 6.05
CA PHE A 143 18.42 17.92 5.21
C PHE A 143 18.23 19.36 5.70
N GLY A 144 17.25 19.59 6.58
CA GLY A 144 17.01 20.86 7.26
C GLY A 144 16.71 20.63 8.74
N ASP A 145 16.75 21.71 9.51
CA ASP A 145 16.30 21.69 10.90
C ASP A 145 14.77 21.51 10.95
N TYR A 146 14.29 20.71 11.91
CA TYR A 146 12.88 20.44 12.11
C TYR A 146 12.53 20.47 13.59
N SER A 147 11.32 20.96 13.89
CA SER A 147 10.76 20.96 15.24
C SER A 147 9.24 20.87 15.17
N SER A 148 8.67 19.80 15.72
CA SER A 148 7.22 19.62 15.85
C SER A 148 6.91 18.67 16.99
N GLY A 149 5.86 18.94 17.77
CA GLY A 149 5.38 18.01 18.80
C GLY A 149 6.45 17.57 19.82
N GLY A 150 7.36 18.47 20.20
CA GLY A 150 8.46 18.18 21.12
C GLY A 150 9.60 17.34 20.55
N PHE A 151 9.51 16.92 19.29
CA PHE A 151 10.60 16.29 18.54
C PHE A 151 11.37 17.36 17.76
N THR A 152 12.69 17.32 17.84
CA THR A 152 13.60 18.16 17.06
C THR A 152 14.61 17.30 16.32
N ALA A 153 14.97 17.73 15.12
CA ALA A 153 16.05 17.17 14.33
C ALA A 153 16.87 18.30 13.71
N LYS A 154 18.17 18.10 13.62
CA LYS A 154 19.10 19.01 12.98
C LYS A 154 19.47 18.52 11.59
N LYS A 155 19.86 19.46 10.73
CA LYS A 155 20.43 19.13 9.43
C LYS A 155 21.58 18.12 9.59
N GLY A 156 21.46 16.97 8.93
CA GLY A 156 22.42 15.87 8.97
C GLY A 156 22.05 14.73 9.92
N ASP A 157 21.05 14.90 10.79
CA ASP A 157 20.61 13.86 11.70
C ASP A 157 20.05 12.65 10.94
N LYS A 158 20.17 11.48 11.56
CA LYS A 158 19.59 10.23 11.08
C LYS A 158 18.89 9.51 12.22
N HIS A 159 17.68 9.03 11.95
CA HIS A 159 16.92 8.24 12.92
C HIS A 159 16.40 6.96 12.30
N TYR A 160 16.40 5.90 13.09
CA TYR A 160 16.12 4.56 12.65
C TYR A 160 15.02 3.92 13.49
N PHE A 161 13.99 3.43 12.81
CA PHE A 161 12.80 2.91 13.46
C PHE A 161 12.42 1.53 12.92
N ASP A 162 11.88 0.69 13.79
CA ASP A 162 11.18 -0.53 13.42
C ASP A 162 9.69 -0.36 13.76
N LEU A 163 8.82 -0.58 12.78
CA LEU A 163 7.38 -0.70 12.93
C LEU A 163 6.99 -2.17 12.83
N PHE A 164 6.47 -2.70 13.94
CA PHE A 164 5.87 -4.03 14.02
C PHE A 164 4.37 -3.87 13.82
N LEU A 165 3.85 -4.45 12.75
CA LEU A 165 2.46 -4.29 12.33
C LEU A 165 1.75 -5.65 12.38
N LYS A 166 0.54 -5.66 12.96
CA LYS A 166 -0.38 -6.78 12.90
C LYS A 166 -1.71 -6.32 12.33
N ILE A 167 -2.19 -7.03 11.31
CA ILE A 167 -3.45 -6.74 10.62
C ILE A 167 -4.31 -7.99 10.67
N LYS A 168 -5.58 -7.82 11.01
CA LYS A 168 -6.57 -8.89 11.02
C LYS A 168 -7.83 -8.45 10.30
N SER A 169 -8.66 -9.39 9.91
CA SER A 169 -10.04 -9.06 9.54
C SER A 169 -10.77 -8.39 10.70
N ASN A 170 -11.69 -7.47 10.41
CA ASN A 170 -12.52 -6.89 11.45
C ASN A 170 -13.44 -7.96 12.06
N SER A 171 -13.53 -7.99 13.39
CA SER A 171 -14.38 -8.93 14.12
C SER A 171 -15.86 -8.57 14.11
N ASP A 172 -16.21 -7.31 13.84
CA ASP A 172 -17.59 -6.84 13.73
C ASP A 172 -18.29 -7.54 12.54
N PRO A 173 -19.36 -8.32 12.77
CA PRO A 173 -20.11 -8.97 11.70
C PRO A 173 -20.61 -8.01 10.61
N LYS A 174 -20.93 -6.76 10.96
CA LYS A 174 -21.40 -5.74 9.99
C LYS A 174 -20.27 -5.22 9.09
N LYS A 175 -19.01 -5.44 9.48
CA LYS A 175 -17.81 -5.03 8.75
C LYS A 175 -17.13 -6.20 8.04
N GLN A 176 -17.71 -7.40 8.07
CA GLN A 176 -17.17 -8.52 7.31
C GLN A 176 -17.25 -8.26 5.81
N PHE A 177 -16.28 -8.82 5.09
CA PHE A 177 -16.20 -8.65 3.65
C PHE A 177 -17.32 -9.40 2.93
N THR A 178 -18.10 -8.68 2.12
CA THR A 178 -19.20 -9.21 1.31
C THR A 178 -19.15 -8.61 -0.10
N THR A 179 -20.02 -9.06 -0.99
CA THR A 179 -20.11 -8.55 -2.38
C THR A 179 -20.51 -7.07 -2.43
N GLU A 180 -21.13 -6.53 -1.38
CA GLU A 180 -21.47 -5.11 -1.26
C GLU A 180 -20.22 -4.21 -1.14
N LYS A 181 -19.08 -4.80 -0.77
CA LYS A 181 -17.80 -4.11 -0.64
C LYS A 181 -17.11 -3.83 -1.98
N PHE A 182 -17.65 -4.32 -3.10
CA PHE A 182 -17.20 -3.97 -4.44
C PHE A 182 -17.96 -2.71 -4.90
N LEU A 183 -17.36 -1.55 -4.66
CA LEU A 183 -17.95 -0.23 -4.87
C LEU A 183 -17.49 0.36 -6.20
N THR A 184 -18.46 0.85 -6.97
CA THR A 184 -18.26 1.53 -8.26
C THR A 184 -19.04 2.85 -8.33
N LYS A 185 -19.12 3.56 -7.19
CA LYS A 185 -19.99 4.75 -7.04
C LYS A 185 -19.37 5.98 -7.69
N GLU A 186 -20.22 6.89 -8.13
CA GLU A 186 -19.85 8.26 -8.49
C GLU A 186 -20.36 9.19 -7.41
N GLU A 187 -19.46 9.97 -6.80
CA GLU A 187 -19.83 11.06 -5.90
C GLU A 187 -19.65 12.38 -6.61
N LYS A 188 -20.71 13.19 -6.61
CA LYS A 188 -20.66 14.57 -7.12
C LYS A 188 -20.52 15.50 -5.94
N ASN A 189 -19.35 16.11 -5.81
CA ASN A 189 -19.03 17.05 -4.74
C ASN A 189 -18.87 18.45 -5.32
N LYS A 190 -19.38 19.47 -4.62
CA LYS A 190 -19.07 20.87 -4.98
C LYS A 190 -17.91 21.36 -4.12
N VAL A 191 -16.77 21.63 -4.74
CA VAL A 191 -15.62 22.26 -4.10
C VAL A 191 -15.42 23.63 -4.74
N ASN A 192 -15.48 24.69 -3.94
CA ASN A 192 -15.37 26.08 -4.40
C ASN A 192 -16.31 26.42 -5.57
N GLY A 193 -17.56 25.95 -5.50
CA GLY A 193 -18.58 26.21 -6.52
C GLY A 193 -18.45 25.40 -7.82
N LYS A 194 -17.37 24.63 -8.02
CA LYS A 194 -17.21 23.70 -9.13
C LYS A 194 -17.68 22.31 -8.73
N GLU A 195 -18.51 21.69 -9.57
CA GLU A 195 -18.89 20.29 -9.42
C GLU A 195 -17.70 19.40 -9.85
N ILE A 196 -17.27 18.54 -8.93
CA ILE A 196 -16.21 17.56 -9.11
C ILE A 196 -16.87 16.19 -8.95
N THR A 197 -16.78 15.36 -9.98
CA THR A 197 -17.17 13.96 -9.90
C THR A 197 -15.98 13.14 -9.42
N ARG A 198 -16.05 12.61 -8.19
CA ARG A 198 -15.12 11.63 -7.66
C ARG A 198 -15.69 10.24 -7.95
N ASN A 199 -14.99 9.45 -8.76
CA ASN A 199 -15.31 8.04 -8.85
C ASN A 199 -14.67 7.33 -7.65
N LEU A 200 -15.46 6.49 -6.99
CA LEU A 200 -15.03 5.63 -5.90
C LEU A 200 -14.93 4.20 -6.43
N GLU A 201 -13.87 3.93 -7.20
CA GLU A 201 -13.48 2.56 -7.55
C GLU A 201 -12.75 1.92 -6.36
N TRP A 202 -13.51 1.19 -5.55
CA TRP A 202 -13.03 0.68 -4.27
C TRP A 202 -13.50 -0.75 -4.04
N ILE A 203 -12.56 -1.65 -3.73
CA ILE A 203 -12.87 -2.94 -3.11
C ILE A 203 -12.54 -2.85 -1.62
N GLU A 204 -13.57 -2.65 -0.80
CA GLU A 204 -13.44 -2.24 0.60
C GLU A 204 -13.19 -3.43 1.53
N PHE A 205 -12.03 -3.45 2.19
CA PHE A 205 -11.70 -4.46 3.18
C PHE A 205 -11.52 -3.83 4.56
N SER A 206 -12.47 -4.07 5.45
CA SER A 206 -12.37 -3.63 6.84
C SER A 206 -11.39 -4.51 7.61
N ALA A 207 -10.28 -3.91 8.01
CA ALA A 207 -9.23 -4.53 8.79
C ALA A 207 -9.19 -3.97 10.22
N SER A 208 -8.75 -4.79 11.17
CA SER A 208 -8.28 -4.35 12.47
C SER A 208 -6.75 -4.26 12.43
N LEU A 209 -6.21 -3.12 12.84
CA LEU A 209 -4.79 -2.84 12.87
C LEU A 209 -4.31 -2.67 14.31
N SER A 210 -3.14 -3.20 14.59
CA SER A 210 -2.37 -2.92 15.80
C SER A 210 -0.91 -2.85 15.44
N TRP A 211 -0.18 -1.93 16.04
CA TRP A 211 1.21 -1.72 15.67
C TRP A 211 2.03 -1.18 16.84
N LEU A 212 3.35 -1.32 16.73
CA LEU A 212 4.31 -0.87 17.72
C LEU A 212 5.53 -0.31 16.99
N ILE A 213 5.98 0.90 17.36
CA ILE A 213 7.23 1.48 16.87
C ILE A 213 8.31 1.39 17.94
N LYS A 214 9.53 1.04 17.52
CA LYS A 214 10.73 1.04 18.36
C LYS A 214 11.87 1.78 17.67
N GLY A 215 12.65 2.54 18.43
CA GLY A 215 13.91 3.11 17.93
C GLY A 215 15.00 2.06 17.94
N LYS A 216 15.91 2.08 16.96
CA LYS A 216 17.03 1.12 16.91
C LYS A 216 18.23 1.49 17.77
N ASP A 217 18.27 2.74 18.23
CA ASP A 217 19.30 3.31 19.09
C ASP A 217 18.67 4.27 20.09
N ASP A 218 19.45 4.75 21.06
CA ASP A 218 18.95 5.63 22.13
C ASP A 218 18.38 6.95 21.62
N VAL A 219 18.98 7.51 20.57
CA VAL A 219 18.54 8.78 19.97
C VAL A 219 17.18 8.58 19.32
N SER A 220 17.07 7.58 18.44
CA SER A 220 15.84 7.18 17.77
C SER A 220 14.78 6.75 18.79
N GLN A 221 15.13 6.04 19.85
CA GLN A 221 14.18 5.59 20.88
C GLN A 221 13.57 6.76 21.66
N LYS A 222 14.35 7.82 21.91
CA LYS A 222 13.85 9.08 22.48
C LYS A 222 12.91 9.77 21.48
N SER A 223 13.30 9.83 20.20
CA SER A 223 12.48 10.39 19.13
C SER A 223 11.14 9.65 18.94
N VAL A 224 11.11 8.31 19.00
CA VAL A 224 9.88 7.52 18.92
C VAL A 224 8.90 7.91 20.01
N LYS A 225 9.34 8.03 21.26
CA LYS A 225 8.43 8.35 22.37
C LYS A 225 7.70 9.67 22.13
N GLN A 226 8.41 10.67 21.64
CA GLN A 226 7.86 11.99 21.32
C GLN A 226 7.01 11.99 20.04
N PHE A 227 7.48 11.28 19.00
CA PHE A 227 6.75 11.11 17.76
C PHE A 227 5.40 10.41 18.02
N LEU A 228 5.38 9.30 18.76
CA LEU A 228 4.17 8.58 19.15
C LEU A 228 3.21 9.49 19.93
N SER A 229 3.69 10.23 20.93
CA SER A 229 2.81 11.12 21.69
C SER A 229 2.16 12.22 20.85
N SER A 230 2.76 12.57 19.71
CA SER A 230 2.33 13.68 18.85
C SER A 230 1.55 13.24 17.60
N TYR A 231 1.84 12.06 17.05
CA TYR A 231 1.27 11.56 15.80
C TYR A 231 0.39 10.33 15.97
N ALA A 232 0.59 9.58 17.05
CA ALA A 232 -0.06 8.29 17.23
C ALA A 232 -0.48 8.09 18.68
N ASN A 233 -1.70 8.53 18.99
CA ASN A 233 -2.45 7.88 20.05
C ASN A 233 -2.32 6.37 19.85
N ASN A 234 -1.76 5.70 20.85
CA ASN A 234 -1.47 4.26 20.84
C ASN A 234 -2.75 3.52 20.42
N THR A 235 -2.87 3.16 19.14
CA THR A 235 -4.12 2.67 18.56
C THR A 235 -4.13 1.14 18.62
N SER A 236 -4.29 0.60 19.82
CA SER A 236 -4.71 -0.79 19.95
C SER A 236 -6.17 -0.91 19.51
N GLY A 237 -6.46 -1.62 18.42
CA GLY A 237 -7.83 -1.93 18.00
C GLY A 237 -8.45 -0.95 16.99
N TYR A 238 -7.64 -0.26 16.20
CA TYR A 238 -8.15 0.61 15.13
C TYR A 238 -8.77 -0.22 14.00
N SER A 239 -9.97 0.15 13.56
CA SER A 239 -10.65 -0.44 12.41
C SER A 239 -10.48 0.48 11.21
N ARG A 240 -10.02 -0.04 10.08
CA ARG A 240 -9.94 0.73 8.83
C ARG A 240 -10.39 -0.04 7.61
N ASP A 241 -11.00 0.70 6.69
CA ASP A 241 -11.33 0.24 5.36
C ASP A 241 -10.15 0.43 4.41
N ILE A 242 -9.60 -0.68 3.91
CA ILE A 242 -8.50 -0.73 2.96
C ILE A 242 -9.09 -0.86 1.56
N ASN A 243 -8.55 -0.11 0.58
CA ASN A 243 -8.91 -0.31 -0.83
C ASN A 243 -8.03 -1.37 -1.47
N LEU A 244 -8.54 -2.60 -1.61
CA LEU A 244 -7.78 -3.67 -2.26
C LEU A 244 -7.55 -3.44 -3.76
N PHE A 245 -8.37 -2.61 -4.39
CA PHE A 245 -8.27 -2.35 -5.83
C PHE A 245 -7.02 -1.54 -6.20
N ILE A 246 -6.50 -0.70 -5.30
CA ILE A 246 -5.29 0.11 -5.56
C ILE A 246 -4.07 -0.78 -5.83
N TYR A 247 -3.99 -1.93 -5.16
CA TYR A 247 -2.89 -2.88 -5.30
C TYR A 247 -2.94 -3.59 -6.66
N LEU A 248 -4.13 -3.95 -7.13
CA LEU A 248 -4.32 -4.45 -8.50
C LEU A 248 -3.95 -3.39 -9.53
N GLU A 249 -4.45 -2.16 -9.36
CA GLU A 249 -4.16 -1.06 -10.28
C GLU A 249 -2.66 -0.80 -10.41
N TYR A 250 -1.95 -0.81 -9.29
CA TYR A 250 -0.52 -0.60 -9.25
C TYR A 250 0.27 -1.72 -9.92
N LEU A 251 -0.09 -2.99 -9.71
CA LEU A 251 0.64 -4.12 -10.32
C LEU A 251 0.39 -4.28 -11.82
N ILE A 252 -0.71 -3.74 -12.35
CA ILE A 252 -1.07 -3.84 -13.77
C ILE A 252 -0.52 -2.64 -14.58
N LYS A 253 -0.26 -1.50 -13.94
CA LYS A 253 0.27 -0.29 -14.61
C LYS A 253 1.71 -0.45 -15.11
#